data_AF-A0A9X7R2S3-F1
#
_entry.id   AF-A0A9X7R2S3-F1
#
_cell.length_a   1.000
_cell.length_b   1.000
_cell.length_c   1.000
_cell.angle_alpha   90.00
_cell.angle_beta   90.00
_cell.angle_gamma   90.00
#
_symmetry.space_group_name_H-M   'P 1'
#
loop_
_entity.id
_entity.type
_entity.pdbx_description
1 polymer ?
#
loop_
_entity_poly.entity_id
_entity_poly.type
_entity_poly.pdbx_seq_one_letter_code
_entity_poly.pdbx_strand_id
1 'polypeptide(L)'
;MKAVVILAMLGFSSLALAEQVNAADQAPSAAVEQYTYDMKLDVAHVISTTDVSNECGIVPARMTYDDSNGQRHTVEYQVWGNGCSGG
;
A
#
# COMPACT_ATOMS: atom_id res chain seq x y z
N MET A 1 -36.21 53.98 27.13
CA MET A 1 -36.32 53.68 25.69
C MET A 1 -35.44 54.64 24.91
N LYS A 2 -34.22 54.21 24.54
CA LYS A 2 -33.37 54.87 23.53
C LYS A 2 -32.09 54.05 23.34
N ALA A 3 -31.82 53.72 22.07
CA ALA A 3 -30.60 53.16 21.49
C ALA A 3 -30.20 51.74 21.91
N VAL A 4 -30.78 50.72 21.26
CA VAL A 4 -30.12 49.43 21.10
C VAL A 4 -29.35 49.48 19.77
N VAL A 5 -28.04 49.32 19.90
CA VAL A 5 -27.02 49.44 18.86
C VAL A 5 -27.13 48.26 17.88
N ILE A 6 -27.08 48.61 16.59
CA ILE A 6 -26.99 47.69 15.46
C ILE A 6 -25.65 46.95 15.56
N LEU A 7 -25.67 45.62 15.73
CA LEU A 7 -24.48 44.77 15.60
C LEU A 7 -24.72 43.75 14.49
N ALA A 8 -24.18 44.07 13.32
CA ALA A 8 -24.09 43.18 12.17
C ALA A 8 -23.23 41.94 12.53
N MET A 9 -23.85 40.76 12.58
CA MET A 9 -23.08 39.50 12.57
C MET A 9 -22.89 39.06 11.13
N LEU A 10 -21.65 39.21 10.68
CA LEU A 10 -21.14 38.68 9.44
C LEU A 10 -21.30 37.16 9.46
N GLY A 11 -22.04 36.63 8.48
CA GLY A 11 -22.15 35.20 8.24
C GLY A 11 -20.77 34.63 7.93
N PHE A 12 -20.27 33.77 8.80
CA PHE A 12 -19.11 32.94 8.52
C PHE A 12 -19.56 31.82 7.58
N SER A 13 -19.32 32.00 6.29
CA SER A 13 -19.51 30.97 5.28
C SER A 13 -18.58 29.79 5.59
N SER A 14 -19.17 28.63 5.88
CA SER A 14 -18.45 27.37 6.06
C SER A 14 -17.69 27.04 4.77
N LEU A 15 -16.35 27.07 4.82
CA LEU A 15 -15.51 26.45 3.79
C LEU A 15 -15.64 24.93 3.94
N ALA A 16 -16.56 24.33 3.19
CA ALA A 16 -16.56 22.89 2.99
C ALA A 16 -15.41 22.54 2.04
N LEU A 17 -14.27 22.09 2.57
CA LEU A 17 -13.28 21.38 1.76
C LEU A 17 -13.86 20.01 1.43
N ALA A 18 -14.42 19.87 0.23
CA ALA A 18 -14.62 18.56 -0.37
C ALA A 18 -13.26 18.07 -0.90
N GLU A 19 -12.51 17.40 -0.04
CA GLU A 19 -11.37 16.58 -0.46
C GLU A 19 -11.93 15.41 -1.27
N GLN A 20 -11.94 15.55 -2.60
CA GLN A 20 -12.13 14.41 -3.50
C GLN A 20 -10.85 13.57 -3.46
N VAL A 21 -10.73 12.70 -2.46
CA VAL A 21 -9.78 11.57 -2.54
C VAL A 21 -10.33 10.64 -3.60
N ASN A 22 -9.72 10.68 -4.79
CA ASN A 22 -9.89 9.62 -5.76
C ASN A 22 -9.35 8.33 -5.12
N ALA A 23 -10.26 7.51 -4.58
CA ALA A 23 -10.00 6.23 -3.94
C ALA A 23 -9.58 5.13 -4.94
N ALA A 24 -8.82 5.50 -5.98
CA ALA A 24 -8.49 4.60 -7.08
C ALA A 24 -7.01 4.24 -7.20
N ASP A 25 -6.06 5.01 -6.63
CA ASP A 25 -4.64 4.78 -7.00
C ASP A 25 -3.59 5.10 -5.93
N GLN A 26 -3.94 4.96 -4.65
CA GLN A 26 -2.94 5.01 -3.59
C GLN A 26 -3.22 3.90 -2.59
N ALA A 27 -3.01 2.64 -3.01
CA ALA A 27 -2.44 1.71 -2.05
C ALA A 27 -1.17 2.41 -1.53
N PRO A 28 -1.01 2.61 -0.21
CA PRO A 28 0.24 3.08 0.33
C PRO A 28 1.33 2.24 -0.31
N SER A 29 2.36 2.86 -0.87
CA SER A 29 3.54 2.13 -1.32
C SER A 29 4.09 1.41 -0.09
N ALA A 30 3.57 0.20 0.16
CA ALA A 30 3.95 -0.61 1.30
C ALA A 30 5.46 -0.74 1.20
N ALA A 31 6.16 -0.39 2.28
CA ALA A 31 7.61 -0.50 2.31
C ALA A 31 7.95 -1.94 1.92
N VAL A 32 8.89 -2.10 0.98
CA VAL A 32 9.36 -3.44 0.61
C VAL A 32 10.28 -3.92 1.73
N GLU A 33 9.86 -4.97 2.43
CA GLU A 33 10.61 -5.58 3.51
C GLU A 33 11.56 -6.64 2.96
N GLN A 34 12.80 -6.65 3.44
CA GLN A 34 13.73 -7.70 3.04
C GLN A 34 13.46 -8.97 3.84
N TYR A 35 13.09 -10.04 3.15
CA TYR A 35 12.90 -11.34 3.77
C TYR A 35 14.25 -12.01 4.02
N THR A 36 14.45 -12.47 5.24
CA THR A 36 15.55 -13.37 5.61
C THR A 36 15.01 -14.78 5.76
N TYR A 37 15.82 -15.76 5.35
CA TYR A 37 15.46 -17.17 5.49
C TYR A 37 15.11 -17.49 6.95
N ASP A 38 14.06 -18.30 7.15
CA ASP A 38 13.43 -18.63 8.43
C ASP A 38 12.57 -17.54 9.10
N MET A 39 12.45 -16.35 8.51
CA MET A 39 11.48 -15.37 8.99
C MET A 39 10.06 -15.93 8.89
N LYS A 40 9.29 -15.83 9.98
CA LYS A 40 7.91 -16.29 10.03
C LYS A 40 7.00 -15.17 9.54
N LEU A 41 6.44 -15.37 8.35
CA LEU A 41 5.43 -14.49 7.78
C LEU A 41 4.04 -15.00 8.18
N ASP A 42 3.17 -14.08 8.61
CA ASP A 42 1.75 -14.36 8.81
C ASP A 42 1.01 -14.14 7.49
N VAL A 43 1.06 -15.12 6.58
CA VAL A 43 0.44 -15.01 5.25
C VAL A 43 -0.98 -15.58 5.29
N ALA A 44 -1.99 -14.73 5.17
CA ALA A 44 -3.37 -15.16 5.04
C ALA A 44 -3.82 -15.26 3.57
N HIS A 45 -3.42 -14.29 2.73
CA HIS A 45 -3.78 -14.29 1.29
C HIS A 45 -2.67 -13.70 0.43
N VAL A 46 -2.20 -14.43 -0.60
CA VAL A 46 -1.20 -13.93 -1.55
C VAL A 46 -1.89 -13.12 -2.64
N ILE A 47 -1.44 -11.88 -2.84
CA ILE A 47 -1.98 -10.94 -3.84
C ILE A 47 -1.22 -11.05 -5.15
N SER A 48 0.12 -11.08 -5.09
CA SER A 48 0.96 -11.19 -6.28
C SER A 48 2.33 -11.76 -5.93
N THR A 49 3.00 -12.28 -6.95
CA THR A 49 4.41 -12.70 -6.87
C THR A 49 5.10 -12.32 -8.17
N THR A 50 6.38 -11.96 -8.11
CA THR A 50 7.20 -11.74 -9.30
C THR A 50 7.24 -13.01 -10.15
N ASP A 51 6.90 -12.88 -11.43
CA ASP A 51 7.08 -13.95 -12.40
C ASP A 51 8.57 -14.08 -12.76
N VAL A 52 9.14 -15.26 -12.52
CA VAL A 52 10.53 -15.60 -12.79
C VAL A 52 10.66 -16.70 -13.85
N SER A 53 9.61 -16.92 -14.66
CA SER A 53 9.59 -18.00 -15.67
C SER A 53 10.68 -17.86 -16.73
N ASN A 54 11.07 -16.62 -17.04
CA ASN A 54 12.04 -16.29 -18.09
C ASN A 54 13.43 -15.93 -17.52
N GLU A 55 13.59 -15.96 -16.21
CA GLU A 55 14.82 -15.56 -15.52
C GLU A 55 15.71 -16.79 -15.28
N CYS A 56 17.03 -16.63 -15.39
CA CYS A 56 17.98 -17.73 -15.17
C CYS A 56 18.97 -17.38 -14.05
N GLY A 57 19.18 -18.33 -13.13
CA GLY A 57 20.05 -18.17 -11.95
C GLY A 57 19.30 -17.62 -10.74
N ILE A 58 20.04 -17.08 -9.76
CA ILE A 58 19.46 -16.48 -8.56
C ILE A 58 19.03 -15.05 -8.86
N VAL A 59 17.73 -14.77 -8.73
CA VAL A 59 17.13 -13.46 -9.01
C VAL A 59 16.27 -12.97 -7.84
N PRO A 60 16.14 -11.64 -7.65
CA PRO A 60 15.22 -11.09 -6.67
C PRO A 60 13.77 -11.30 -7.13
N ALA A 61 12.92 -11.74 -6.21
CA ALA A 61 11.48 -11.85 -6.38
C ALA A 61 10.77 -11.14 -5.23
N ARG A 62 9.59 -10.59 -5.54
CA ARG A 62 8.70 -9.96 -4.56
C ARG A 62 7.44 -10.77 -4.40
N MET A 63 6.91 -10.78 -3.19
CA MET A 63 5.59 -11.31 -2.88
C MET A 63 4.81 -10.27 -2.10
N THR A 64 3.64 -9.90 -2.61
CA THR A 64 2.68 -9.07 -1.89
C THR A 64 1.57 -9.95 -1.32
N TYR A 65 1.26 -9.80 -0.05
CA TYR A 65 0.26 -10.61 0.64
C TYR A 65 -0.49 -9.79 1.70
N ASP A 66 -1.67 -10.26 2.08
CA ASP A 66 -2.42 -9.80 3.25
C ASP A 66 -2.18 -10.75 4.42
N ASP A 67 -1.94 -10.19 5.60
CA ASP A 67 -1.81 -10.94 6.86
C ASP A 67 -3.17 -11.33 7.47
N SER A 68 -3.14 -12.06 8.58
CA SER A 68 -4.37 -12.49 9.28
C SER A 68 -5.20 -11.33 9.85
N ASN A 69 -4.62 -10.13 9.94
CA ASN A 69 -5.28 -8.89 10.38
C ASN A 69 -5.76 -8.04 9.19
N GLY A 70 -5.56 -8.50 7.95
CA GLY A 70 -5.93 -7.80 6.72
C GLY A 70 -4.97 -6.66 6.33
N GLN A 71 -3.75 -6.62 6.89
CA GLN A 71 -2.73 -5.65 6.50
C GLN A 71 -1.92 -6.17 5.30
N ARG A 72 -1.63 -5.27 4.36
CA ARG A 72 -0.86 -5.59 3.16
C ARG A 72 0.64 -5.42 3.37
N HIS A 73 1.39 -6.47 3.08
CA HIS A 73 2.84 -6.52 3.16
C HIS A 73 3.43 -6.84 1.80
N THR A 74 4.65 -6.35 1.53
CA THR A 74 5.43 -6.77 0.36
C THR A 74 6.82 -7.13 0.83
N VAL A 75 7.24 -8.37 0.56
CA VAL A 75 8.57 -8.87 0.89
C VAL A 75 9.39 -9.09 -0.37
N GLU A 76 10.69 -8.87 -0.30
CA GLU A 76 11.67 -9.20 -1.34
C GLU A 76 12.62 -10.30 -0.85
N TYR A 77 12.85 -11.32 -1.68
CA TYR A 77 13.71 -12.47 -1.40
C TYR A 77 14.40 -12.95 -2.68
N GLN A 78 15.36 -13.85 -2.55
CA GLN A 78 16.05 -14.46 -3.68
C GLN A 78 15.45 -15.83 -4.02
N VAL A 79 15.25 -16.09 -5.31
CA VAL A 79 14.76 -17.37 -5.84
C VAL A 79 15.62 -17.84 -7.00
N TRP A 80 15.57 -19.14 -7.30
CA TRP A 80 16.11 -19.65 -8.56
C TRP A 80 15.08 -19.44 -9.66
N GLY A 81 15.47 -18.73 -10.72
CA GLY A 81 14.64 -18.52 -11.91
C GLY A 81 14.47 -19.79 -12.74
N ASN A 82 13.36 -19.91 -13.45
CA ASN A 82 12.97 -21.13 -14.18
C ASN A 82 13.33 -21.09 -15.68
N GLY A 83 13.94 -20.00 -16.16
CA GLY A 83 14.22 -19.73 -17.57
C GLY A 83 15.53 -20.30 -18.10
N CYS A 84 16.30 -21.06 -17.32
CA CYS A 84 17.53 -21.67 -17.80
C CYS A 84 17.23 -22.83 -18.76
N SER A 85 17.83 -22.83 -19.96
CA SER A 85 17.78 -23.96 -20.88
C SER A 85 18.79 -25.05 -20.45
N GLY A 86 18.33 -26.04 -19.68
CA GLY A 86 19.12 -27.24 -19.36
C GLY A 86 19.16 -27.61 -17.89
N GLY A 87 17.99 -27.73 -17.24
CA GLY A 87 17.87 -28.21 -15.86
C GLY A 87 18.47 -29.59 -15.62
#